data_AF-A0A965ZE58-F1
#
_entry.id   AF-A0A965ZE58-F1
#
_cell.length_a   1.000
_cell.length_b   1.000
_cell.length_c   1.000
_cell.angle_alpha   90.00
_cell.angle_beta   90.00
_cell.angle_gamma   90.00
#
_symmetry.space_group_name_H-M   'P 1'
#
loop_
_entity.id
_entity.type
_entity.pdbx_description
1 polymer ?
#
loop_
_entity_poly.entity_id
_entity_poly.type
_entity_poly.pdbx_seq_one_letter_code
_entity_poly.pdbx_strand_id
1 'polypeptide(L)'
;MKKYLLSFVFALCAVILVSWGYVGHQTVALIAEKHLTPQAQEAVKTLLGNQSIGDIASWADEIRDDKTFPEHFINAPLGLTRSQFEQEVISQPQDNVYKAILANEAILKSVMTSHEDKQKALKFIVHFVGDLHQPFHVSRKEDLGGNKIQVRFEDKGTNLHSLWDSRLIDKQGLKSSEMVAQLDQATPDQIKQWQSDSLMQWIWESYQIATRLYAEAKPGSKLGEEYYQTHIGIVDERIEQAGIRLAGLLNELFKNVEVASLKANAIDSTSKDKDQIARYIELKDISKHLNETVVTKGEVSGRRDMGSFVLVNLGGEYPNQLLTVMLRGESKSLAKELTGKYISVEGKVIDYKGKPEIVVTEVAKISILPSAESDGK
;
A
#
# COMPACT_ATOMS: atom_id res chain seq x y z
N MET A 1 -44.18 23.46 24.14
CA MET A 1 -43.85 22.54 23.03
C MET A 1 -42.50 22.94 22.46
N LYS A 2 -41.40 22.37 22.96
CA LYS A 2 -40.04 22.68 22.47
C LYS A 2 -39.67 21.63 21.41
N LYS A 3 -39.40 22.10 20.19
CA LYS A 3 -38.96 21.27 19.05
C LYS A 3 -37.51 20.85 19.30
N TYR A 4 -37.26 19.54 19.34
CA TYR A 4 -35.89 19.01 19.30
C TYR A 4 -35.49 18.90 17.83
N LEU A 5 -34.50 19.68 17.42
CA LEU A 5 -33.82 19.54 16.14
C LEU A 5 -32.77 18.44 16.32
N LEU A 6 -33.03 17.23 15.82
CA LEU A 6 -32.03 16.18 15.76
C LEU A 6 -31.10 16.49 14.57
N SER A 7 -29.90 17.00 14.85
CA SER A 7 -28.82 17.04 13.86
C SER A 7 -28.27 15.63 13.68
N PHE A 8 -28.57 15.02 12.53
CA PHE A 8 -27.90 13.79 12.08
C PHE A 8 -26.49 14.15 11.64
N VAL A 9 -25.49 13.83 12.46
CA VAL A 9 -24.09 13.84 12.04
C VAL A 9 -23.86 12.57 11.22
N PHE A 10 -23.80 12.70 9.90
CA PHE A 10 -23.26 11.65 9.05
C PHE A 10 -21.74 11.58 9.31
N ALA A 11 -21.31 10.62 10.11
CA ALA A 11 -19.90 10.23 10.15
C ALA A 11 -19.57 9.60 8.81
N LEU A 12 -18.96 10.38 7.91
CA LEU A 12 -18.35 9.86 6.70
C LEU A 12 -17.11 9.06 7.14
N CYS A 13 -17.29 7.78 7.43
CA CYS A 13 -16.17 6.86 7.50
C CYS A 13 -15.57 6.83 6.10
N ALA A 14 -14.44 7.52 5.92
CA ALA A 14 -13.58 7.32 4.77
C ALA A 14 -13.20 5.84 4.77
N VAL A 15 -13.86 5.06 3.94
CA VAL A 15 -13.40 3.71 3.59
C VAL A 15 -12.09 3.96 2.88
N ILE A 16 -10.99 3.63 3.57
CA ILE A 16 -9.68 3.60 2.95
C ILE A 16 -9.79 2.44 1.96
N LEU A 17 -9.94 2.77 0.68
CA LEU A 17 -9.81 1.84 -0.43
C LEU A 17 -8.35 1.36 -0.36
N VAL A 18 -8.09 0.19 0.20
CA VAL A 18 -6.73 -0.36 0.30
C VAL A 18 -6.80 -1.71 -0.35
N SER A 19 -6.25 -1.86 -1.54
CA SER A 19 -6.73 -2.95 -2.38
C SER A 19 -5.66 -3.73 -3.10
N TRP A 20 -5.38 -4.98 -2.76
CA TRP A 20 -5.79 -5.75 -1.58
C TRP A 20 -5.55 -5.01 -0.27
N GLY A 21 -6.21 -5.42 0.81
CA GLY A 21 -5.80 -4.99 2.15
C GLY A 21 -4.32 -5.32 2.40
N TYR A 22 -3.71 -4.70 3.41
CA TYR A 22 -2.28 -4.81 3.70
C TYR A 22 -1.71 -6.24 3.58
N VAL A 23 -2.40 -7.23 4.15
CA VAL A 23 -1.97 -8.64 4.13
C VAL A 23 -1.90 -9.18 2.70
N GLY A 24 -2.90 -8.88 1.85
CA GLY A 24 -2.89 -9.32 0.47
C GLY A 24 -1.75 -8.69 -0.32
N HIS A 25 -1.58 -7.37 -0.24
CA HIS A 25 -0.48 -6.65 -0.92
C HIS A 25 0.89 -7.15 -0.50
N GLN A 26 1.10 -7.30 0.81
CA GLN A 26 2.35 -7.82 1.32
C GLN A 26 2.58 -9.26 0.87
N THR A 27 1.54 -10.10 0.82
CA THR A 27 1.65 -11.49 0.34
C THR A 27 2.04 -11.53 -1.13
N VAL A 28 1.38 -10.73 -2.00
CA VAL A 28 1.74 -10.60 -3.42
C VAL A 28 3.22 -10.24 -3.58
N ALA A 29 3.69 -9.22 -2.85
CA ALA A 29 5.07 -8.77 -2.91
C ALA A 29 6.06 -9.84 -2.40
N LEU A 30 5.75 -10.53 -1.31
CA LEU A 30 6.62 -11.58 -0.76
C LEU A 30 6.67 -12.83 -1.64
N ILE A 31 5.57 -13.21 -2.31
CA ILE A 31 5.60 -14.24 -3.35
C ILE A 31 6.53 -13.77 -4.47
N ALA A 32 6.35 -12.55 -4.97
CA ALA A 32 7.19 -12.04 -6.04
C ALA A 32 8.69 -12.09 -5.70
N GLU A 33 9.06 -11.72 -4.47
CA GLU A 33 10.44 -11.70 -3.97
C GLU A 33 11.15 -13.06 -4.10
N LYS A 34 10.43 -14.16 -3.88
CA LYS A 34 10.93 -15.53 -4.00
C LYS A 34 11.21 -15.95 -5.45
N HIS A 35 10.57 -15.29 -6.42
CA HIS A 35 10.65 -15.62 -7.85
C HIS A 35 11.48 -14.61 -8.66
N LEU A 36 12.14 -13.66 -7.99
CA LEU A 36 13.06 -12.73 -8.63
C LEU A 36 14.35 -13.45 -9.04
N THR A 37 14.84 -13.10 -10.23
CA THR A 37 16.21 -13.43 -10.66
C THR A 37 17.24 -12.73 -9.78
N PRO A 38 18.47 -13.25 -9.65
CA PRO A 38 19.52 -12.60 -8.87
C PRO A 38 19.77 -11.13 -9.28
N GLN A 39 19.64 -10.83 -10.58
CA GLN A 39 19.79 -9.48 -11.13
C GLN A 39 18.67 -8.56 -10.64
N ALA A 40 17.41 -9.00 -10.71
CA ALA A 40 16.28 -8.23 -10.20
C ALA A 40 16.34 -8.05 -8.68
N GLN A 41 16.76 -9.06 -7.93
CA GLN A 41 16.96 -8.97 -6.47
C GLN A 41 17.98 -7.87 -6.12
N GLU A 42 19.13 -7.82 -6.79
CA GLU A 42 20.14 -6.80 -6.53
C GLU A 42 19.69 -5.40 -6.96
N ALA A 43 18.93 -5.27 -8.06
CA ALA A 43 18.36 -4.00 -8.50
C ALA A 43 17.32 -3.47 -7.49
N VAL A 44 16.39 -4.33 -7.04
CA VAL A 44 15.40 -4.04 -6.01
C VAL A 44 16.10 -3.61 -4.71
N LYS A 45 17.08 -4.39 -4.24
CA LYS A 45 17.87 -4.06 -3.05
C LYS A 45 18.58 -2.72 -3.20
N THR A 46 19.13 -2.43 -4.37
CA THR A 46 19.79 -1.15 -4.65
C THR A 46 18.81 0.01 -4.54
N LEU A 47 17.58 -0.13 -5.05
CA LEU A 47 16.55 0.91 -5.02
C LEU A 47 15.89 1.08 -3.64
N LEU A 48 15.71 0.00 -2.87
CA LEU A 48 14.98 0.02 -1.60
C LEU A 48 15.88 0.08 -0.36
N GLY A 49 17.19 -0.14 -0.51
CA GLY A 49 18.12 -0.21 0.60
C GLY A 49 17.78 -1.35 1.55
N ASN A 50 17.41 -1.01 2.79
CA ASN A 50 17.08 -1.98 3.84
C ASN A 50 15.61 -2.42 3.84
N GLN A 51 14.76 -1.83 3.01
CA GLN A 51 13.35 -2.23 2.91
C GLN A 51 13.19 -3.40 1.93
N SER A 52 12.34 -4.38 2.28
CA SER A 52 11.88 -5.42 1.34
C SER A 52 10.77 -4.88 0.44
N ILE A 53 10.46 -5.57 -0.67
CA ILE A 53 9.26 -5.22 -1.45
C ILE A 53 7.97 -5.44 -0.66
N GLY A 54 7.96 -6.38 0.29
CA GLY A 54 6.86 -6.58 1.23
C GLY A 54 6.62 -5.38 2.16
N ASP A 55 7.66 -4.64 2.54
CA ASP A 55 7.54 -3.46 3.42
C ASP A 55 6.92 -2.25 2.72
N ILE A 56 7.05 -2.19 1.40
CA ILE A 56 6.59 -1.06 0.58
C ILE A 56 5.29 -1.37 -0.17
N ALA A 57 4.76 -2.59 -0.05
CA ALA A 57 3.64 -3.06 -0.85
C ALA A 57 2.35 -2.25 -0.64
N SER A 58 2.14 -1.64 0.53
CA SER A 58 0.99 -0.77 0.81
C SER A 58 1.26 0.72 0.61
N TRP A 59 2.46 1.11 0.16
CA TRP A 59 2.90 2.50 0.18
C TRP A 59 2.04 3.42 -0.71
N ALA A 60 1.58 2.95 -1.87
CA ALA A 60 0.81 3.78 -2.78
C ALA A 60 -0.54 4.21 -2.19
N ASP A 61 -1.25 3.31 -1.50
CA ASP A 61 -2.50 3.64 -0.80
C ASP A 61 -2.33 4.68 0.31
N GLU A 62 -1.15 4.69 0.95
CA GLU A 62 -0.86 5.56 2.09
C GLU A 62 -0.64 7.01 1.64
N ILE A 63 0.00 7.20 0.48
CA ILE A 63 0.32 8.51 -0.11
C ILE A 63 -0.71 9.00 -1.13
N ARG A 64 -1.75 8.20 -1.37
CA ARG A 64 -2.79 8.48 -2.37
C ARG A 64 -3.45 9.83 -2.16
N ASP A 65 -3.60 10.55 -3.26
CA ASP A 65 -4.26 11.85 -3.37
C ASP A 65 -5.24 11.85 -4.56
N ASP A 66 -5.90 12.98 -4.83
CA ASP A 66 -6.88 13.08 -5.92
C ASP A 66 -6.29 12.77 -7.32
N LYS A 67 -4.97 12.92 -7.49
CA LYS A 67 -4.28 12.68 -8.76
C LYS A 67 -3.94 11.21 -8.95
N THR A 68 -3.43 10.57 -7.91
CA THR A 68 -3.05 9.14 -7.93
C THR A 68 -4.24 8.23 -7.65
N PHE A 69 -5.34 8.75 -7.10
CA PHE A 69 -6.54 7.96 -6.80
C PHE A 69 -7.09 7.14 -7.98
N PRO A 70 -7.25 7.70 -9.20
CA PRO A 70 -7.73 6.94 -10.34
C PRO A 70 -6.78 5.82 -10.80
N GLU A 71 -5.49 5.89 -10.44
CA GLU A 71 -4.46 4.93 -10.85
C GLU A 71 -4.59 3.57 -10.16
N HIS A 72 -5.44 3.43 -9.15
CA HIS A 72 -5.64 2.17 -8.43
C HIS A 72 -6.61 1.22 -9.13
N PHE A 73 -7.45 1.69 -10.05
CA PHE A 73 -8.54 0.87 -10.61
C PHE A 73 -8.84 1.17 -12.07
N ILE A 74 -9.69 0.35 -12.65
CA ILE A 74 -10.32 0.53 -13.95
C ILE A 74 -11.84 0.45 -13.76
N ASN A 75 -12.52 1.45 -14.30
CA ASN A 75 -13.98 1.47 -14.38
C ASN A 75 -14.41 1.09 -15.79
N ALA A 76 -15.04 -0.06 -16.00
CA ALA A 76 -15.57 -0.49 -17.30
C ALA A 76 -17.03 -0.97 -17.16
N PRO A 77 -17.92 -0.65 -18.13
CA PRO A 77 -19.26 -1.24 -18.19
C PRO A 77 -19.20 -2.78 -18.20
N LEU A 78 -20.20 -3.45 -17.64
CA LEU A 78 -20.31 -4.91 -17.71
C LEU A 78 -20.76 -5.39 -19.11
N GLY A 79 -20.44 -6.64 -19.44
CA GLY A 79 -20.91 -7.30 -20.67
C GLY A 79 -20.13 -6.94 -21.94
N LEU A 80 -18.97 -6.31 -21.81
CA LEU A 80 -18.09 -6.03 -22.95
C LEU A 80 -17.48 -7.33 -23.49
N THR A 81 -17.36 -7.42 -24.81
CA THR A 81 -16.46 -8.40 -25.42
C THR A 81 -15.01 -8.04 -25.12
N ARG A 82 -14.08 -8.99 -25.29
CA ARG A 82 -12.64 -8.75 -25.08
C ARG A 82 -12.14 -7.51 -25.81
N SER A 83 -12.43 -7.38 -27.10
CA SER A 83 -11.97 -6.25 -27.91
C SER A 83 -12.57 -4.91 -27.45
N GLN A 84 -13.86 -4.88 -27.09
CA GLN A 84 -14.49 -3.66 -26.56
C GLN A 84 -13.89 -3.26 -25.21
N PHE A 85 -13.62 -4.24 -24.34
CA PHE A 85 -12.99 -4.00 -23.05
C PHE A 85 -11.57 -3.43 -23.19
N GLU A 86 -10.75 -3.99 -24.09
CA GLU A 86 -9.40 -3.46 -24.35
C GLU A 86 -9.44 -2.01 -24.82
N GLN A 87 -10.36 -1.69 -25.74
CA GLN A 87 -10.54 -0.31 -26.20
C GLN A 87 -11.02 0.62 -25.09
N GLU A 88 -11.94 0.16 -24.23
CA GLU A 88 -12.41 0.92 -23.07
C GLU A 88 -11.25 1.26 -22.13
N VAL A 89 -10.42 0.27 -21.75
CA VAL A 89 -9.28 0.49 -20.84
C VAL A 89 -8.26 1.49 -21.42
N ILE A 90 -7.95 1.37 -22.72
CA ILE A 90 -6.92 2.20 -23.37
C ILE A 90 -7.43 3.63 -23.59
N SER A 91 -8.69 3.80 -23.98
CA SER A 91 -9.23 5.09 -24.44
C SER A 91 -9.77 5.99 -23.33
N GLN A 92 -9.83 5.52 -22.08
CA GLN A 92 -10.29 6.34 -20.96
C GLN A 92 -9.54 7.67 -20.87
N PRO A 93 -10.22 8.82 -20.69
CA PRO A 93 -9.53 10.11 -20.58
C PRO A 93 -8.78 10.27 -19.25
N GLN A 94 -9.35 9.75 -18.16
CA GLN A 94 -8.68 9.70 -16.86
C GLN A 94 -7.52 8.70 -16.85
N ASP A 95 -6.58 8.88 -15.93
CA ASP A 95 -5.60 7.85 -15.61
C ASP A 95 -6.28 6.64 -14.97
N ASN A 96 -5.63 5.48 -15.15
CA ASN A 96 -6.08 4.20 -14.64
C ASN A 96 -4.86 3.31 -14.37
N VAL A 97 -5.06 2.20 -13.67
CA VAL A 97 -3.97 1.29 -13.27
C VAL A 97 -3.14 0.78 -14.46
N TYR A 98 -3.77 0.56 -15.62
CA TYR A 98 -3.07 0.14 -16.84
C TYR A 98 -2.05 1.19 -17.29
N LYS A 99 -2.47 2.45 -17.40
CA LYS A 99 -1.58 3.56 -17.80
C LYS A 99 -0.51 3.83 -16.74
N ALA A 100 -0.87 3.77 -15.47
CA ALA A 100 0.04 4.01 -14.36
C ALA A 100 1.18 2.98 -14.34
N ILE A 101 0.89 1.70 -14.59
CA ILE A 101 1.93 0.66 -14.73
C ILE A 101 2.85 0.98 -15.91
N LEU A 102 2.31 1.29 -17.10
CA LEU A 102 3.12 1.61 -18.28
C LEU A 102 4.02 2.84 -18.05
N ALA A 103 3.51 3.87 -17.37
CA ALA A 103 4.27 5.06 -17.03
C ALA A 103 5.43 4.75 -16.06
N ASN A 104 5.15 3.98 -15.00
CA ASN A 104 6.17 3.58 -14.03
C ASN A 104 7.21 2.61 -14.63
N GLU A 105 6.80 1.73 -15.56
CA GLU A 105 7.74 0.91 -16.33
C GLU A 105 8.70 1.77 -17.16
N ALA A 106 8.18 2.81 -17.82
CA ALA A 106 9.02 3.73 -18.59
C ALA A 106 10.03 4.46 -17.70
N ILE A 107 9.62 4.85 -16.48
CA ILE A 107 10.52 5.45 -15.49
C ILE A 107 11.62 4.46 -15.05
N LEU A 108 11.27 3.20 -14.79
CA LEU A 108 12.25 2.18 -14.41
C LEU A 108 13.23 1.84 -15.55
N LYS A 109 12.77 1.81 -16.81
CA LYS A 109 13.60 1.51 -17.99
C LYS A 109 14.53 2.67 -18.38
N SER A 110 14.13 3.92 -18.12
CA SER A 110 14.90 5.09 -18.56
C SER A 110 16.22 5.24 -17.82
N VAL A 111 17.34 5.45 -18.52
CA VAL A 111 18.65 5.76 -17.88
C VAL A 111 18.73 7.18 -17.33
N MET A 112 17.79 8.05 -17.74
CA MET A 112 17.76 9.48 -17.40
C MET A 112 16.97 9.78 -16.11
N THR A 113 16.27 8.79 -15.55
CA THR A 113 15.46 9.00 -14.34
C THR A 113 16.30 8.90 -13.08
N SER A 114 15.97 9.74 -12.11
CA SER A 114 16.66 9.78 -10.83
C SER A 114 16.46 8.49 -10.04
N HIS A 115 17.35 8.23 -9.09
CA HIS A 115 17.20 7.11 -8.17
C HIS A 115 15.87 7.17 -7.39
N GLU A 116 15.48 8.37 -6.93
CA GLU A 116 14.24 8.59 -6.19
C GLU A 116 12.99 8.30 -7.05
N ASP A 117 12.98 8.74 -8.31
CA ASP A 117 11.86 8.47 -9.23
C ASP A 117 11.75 6.98 -9.54
N LYS A 118 12.88 6.29 -9.73
CA LYS A 118 12.90 4.84 -9.90
C LYS A 118 12.41 4.11 -8.66
N GLN A 119 12.79 4.58 -7.47
CA GLN A 119 12.31 4.02 -6.21
C GLN A 119 10.78 4.17 -6.08
N LYS A 120 10.23 5.36 -6.38
CA LYS A 120 8.78 5.59 -6.38
C LYS A 120 8.09 4.72 -7.42
N ALA A 121 8.63 4.62 -8.63
CA ALA A 121 8.07 3.81 -9.69
C ALA A 121 8.03 2.31 -9.35
N LEU A 122 9.08 1.80 -8.70
CA LEU A 122 9.09 0.43 -8.16
C LEU A 122 7.96 0.24 -7.12
N LYS A 123 7.80 1.18 -6.18
CA LYS A 123 6.75 1.09 -5.16
C LYS A 123 5.34 1.08 -5.77
N PHE A 124 5.10 1.94 -6.76
CA PHE A 124 3.84 1.95 -7.49
C PHE A 124 3.59 0.65 -8.26
N ILE A 125 4.58 0.12 -9.00
CA ILE A 125 4.42 -1.15 -9.72
C ILE A 125 4.09 -2.30 -8.76
N VAL A 126 4.81 -2.42 -7.64
CA VAL A 126 4.54 -3.48 -6.65
C VAL A 126 3.09 -3.43 -6.17
N HIS A 127 2.58 -2.22 -5.89
CA HIS A 127 1.21 -2.03 -5.44
C HIS A 127 0.18 -2.30 -6.56
N PHE A 128 0.29 -1.61 -7.69
CA PHE A 128 -0.67 -1.67 -8.78
C PHE A 128 -0.83 -3.07 -9.39
N VAL A 129 0.23 -3.89 -9.36
CA VAL A 129 0.11 -5.30 -9.74
C VAL A 129 -0.77 -6.09 -8.76
N GLY A 130 -0.74 -5.77 -7.47
CA GLY A 130 -1.71 -6.29 -6.51
C GLY A 130 -3.14 -5.83 -6.84
N ASP A 131 -3.35 -4.53 -7.01
CA ASP A 131 -4.67 -3.92 -7.29
C ASP A 131 -5.33 -4.56 -8.52
N LEU A 132 -4.61 -4.67 -9.63
CA LEU A 132 -5.21 -5.16 -10.88
C LEU A 132 -5.67 -6.62 -10.79
N HIS A 133 -5.14 -7.40 -9.85
CA HIS A 133 -5.55 -8.78 -9.61
C HIS A 133 -6.75 -8.90 -8.66
N GLN A 134 -7.09 -7.83 -7.93
CA GLN A 134 -8.29 -7.75 -7.12
C GLN A 134 -9.50 -7.53 -8.06
N PRO A 135 -10.49 -8.44 -8.14
CA PRO A 135 -11.55 -8.38 -9.15
C PRO A 135 -12.30 -7.03 -9.20
N PHE A 136 -12.68 -6.48 -8.04
CA PHE A 136 -13.44 -5.25 -7.95
C PHE A 136 -12.65 -3.98 -8.30
N HIS A 137 -11.31 -4.07 -8.44
CA HIS A 137 -10.47 -3.01 -9.00
C HIS A 137 -10.58 -2.90 -10.51
N VAL A 138 -11.12 -3.90 -11.19
CA VAL A 138 -11.38 -3.88 -12.63
C VAL A 138 -12.85 -4.17 -12.86
N SER A 139 -13.70 -3.19 -12.56
CA SER A 139 -15.14 -3.42 -12.53
C SER A 139 -15.94 -2.16 -12.85
N ARG A 140 -17.22 -2.08 -12.49
CA ARG A 140 -18.13 -1.07 -13.00
C ARG A 140 -18.17 0.20 -12.15
N LYS A 141 -18.44 1.34 -12.79
CA LYS A 141 -18.41 2.67 -12.15
C LYS A 141 -19.60 2.94 -11.23
N GLU A 142 -20.77 2.36 -11.54
CA GLU A 142 -22.06 2.74 -10.96
C GLU A 142 -22.08 2.56 -9.43
N ASP A 143 -21.41 1.51 -8.96
CA ASP A 143 -21.27 1.17 -7.54
C ASP A 143 -19.86 1.38 -6.99
N LEU A 144 -19.00 2.09 -7.73
CA LEU A 144 -17.61 2.35 -7.37
C LEU A 144 -16.86 1.03 -7.13
N GLY A 145 -16.98 0.10 -8.07
CA GLY A 145 -16.42 -1.24 -7.97
C GLY A 145 -16.89 -2.00 -6.74
N GLY A 146 -18.20 -2.09 -6.52
CA GLY A 146 -18.79 -2.82 -5.40
C GLY A 146 -18.82 -2.09 -4.06
N ASN A 147 -18.20 -0.92 -3.92
CA ASN A 147 -18.19 -0.15 -2.66
C ASN A 147 -19.59 0.30 -2.21
N LYS A 148 -20.51 0.56 -3.16
CA LYS A 148 -21.90 0.91 -2.85
C LYS A 148 -22.79 -0.32 -2.59
N ILE A 149 -22.30 -1.54 -2.83
CA ILE A 149 -23.06 -2.76 -2.57
C ILE A 149 -22.85 -3.16 -1.11
N GLN A 150 -23.72 -2.67 -0.24
CA GLN A 150 -23.69 -3.00 1.19
C GLN A 150 -24.12 -4.46 1.42
N VAL A 151 -23.34 -5.22 2.18
CA VAL A 151 -23.61 -6.63 2.51
C VAL A 151 -23.28 -6.89 3.98
N ARG A 152 -23.67 -8.05 4.49
CA ARG A 152 -23.19 -8.55 5.78
C ARG A 152 -22.34 -9.79 5.55
N PHE A 153 -21.18 -9.86 6.19
CA PHE A 153 -20.34 -11.04 6.21
C PHE A 153 -20.19 -11.50 7.66
N GLU A 154 -20.58 -12.74 7.96
CA GLU A 154 -20.61 -13.29 9.33
C GLU A 154 -21.33 -12.34 10.32
N ASP A 155 -22.52 -11.89 9.92
CA ASP A 155 -23.36 -10.93 10.63
C ASP A 155 -22.78 -9.52 10.85
N LYS A 156 -21.55 -9.24 10.40
CA LYS A 156 -20.92 -7.91 10.45
C LYS A 156 -21.16 -7.15 9.15
N GLY A 157 -21.52 -5.86 9.27
CA GLY A 157 -21.71 -4.99 8.11
C GLY A 157 -20.40 -4.71 7.37
N THR A 158 -20.44 -4.77 6.04
CA THR A 158 -19.34 -4.40 5.13
C THR A 158 -19.93 -4.00 3.76
N ASN A 159 -19.09 -3.76 2.77
CA ASN A 159 -19.50 -3.69 1.36
C ASN A 159 -18.79 -4.79 0.55
N LEU A 160 -19.31 -5.06 -0.66
CA LEU A 160 -18.81 -6.15 -1.50
C LEU A 160 -17.34 -5.95 -1.90
N HIS A 161 -16.92 -4.72 -2.16
CA HIS A 161 -15.51 -4.42 -2.43
C HIS A 161 -14.63 -4.81 -1.25
N SER A 162 -14.87 -4.24 -0.06
CA SER A 162 -14.08 -4.52 1.15
C SER A 162 -14.15 -5.98 1.62
N LEU A 163 -15.23 -6.71 1.27
CA LEU A 163 -15.30 -8.14 1.51
C LEU A 163 -14.19 -8.88 0.78
N TRP A 164 -14.04 -8.62 -0.52
CA TRP A 164 -13.01 -9.22 -1.37
C TRP A 164 -11.63 -8.68 -1.07
N ASP A 165 -11.54 -7.38 -0.80
CA ASP A 165 -10.29 -6.70 -0.53
C ASP A 165 -9.58 -7.20 0.72
N SER A 166 -10.33 -7.51 1.77
CA SER A 166 -9.75 -7.81 3.08
C SER A 166 -10.50 -8.88 3.84
N ARG A 167 -11.84 -8.87 3.89
CA ARG A 167 -12.56 -9.75 4.85
C ARG A 167 -12.44 -11.25 4.55
N LEU A 168 -12.37 -11.63 3.28
CA LEU A 168 -12.12 -13.03 2.90
C LEU A 168 -10.69 -13.44 3.31
N ILE A 169 -9.71 -12.56 3.14
CA ILE A 169 -8.31 -12.79 3.54
C ILE A 169 -8.19 -12.84 5.08
N ASP A 170 -8.73 -11.83 5.77
CA ASP A 170 -8.71 -11.70 7.23
C ASP A 170 -9.30 -12.95 7.92
N LYS A 171 -10.32 -13.56 7.31
CA LYS A 171 -10.96 -14.77 7.85
C LYS A 171 -10.03 -15.98 7.86
N GLN A 172 -9.03 -16.05 6.97
CA GLN A 172 -8.01 -17.09 7.02
C GLN A 172 -7.21 -17.02 8.34
N GLY A 173 -7.10 -15.82 8.94
CA GLY A 173 -6.37 -15.60 10.19
C GLY A 173 -4.85 -15.73 10.05
N LEU A 174 -4.35 -15.74 8.82
CA LEU A 174 -2.95 -15.92 8.48
C LEU A 174 -2.23 -14.58 8.35
N LYS A 175 -0.96 -14.55 8.77
CA LYS A 175 -0.03 -13.47 8.42
C LYS A 175 0.48 -13.67 7.00
N SER A 176 0.99 -12.60 6.39
CA SER A 176 1.52 -12.63 5.03
C SER A 176 2.57 -13.73 4.81
N SER A 177 3.45 -13.98 5.78
CA SER A 177 4.46 -15.05 5.69
C SER A 177 3.84 -16.46 5.67
N GLU A 178 2.74 -16.66 6.39
CA GLU A 178 2.01 -17.94 6.44
C GLU A 178 1.20 -18.12 5.15
N MET A 179 0.60 -17.03 4.64
CA MET A 179 -0.05 -17.03 3.34
C MET A 179 0.94 -17.34 2.22
N VAL A 180 2.15 -16.77 2.21
CA VAL A 180 3.18 -17.13 1.21
C VAL A 180 3.49 -18.63 1.24
N ALA A 181 3.63 -19.22 2.43
CA ALA A 181 3.88 -20.65 2.55
C ALA A 181 2.72 -21.51 2.03
N GLN A 182 1.48 -21.04 2.21
CA GLN A 182 0.28 -21.71 1.70
C GLN A 182 0.09 -21.54 0.19
N LEU A 183 0.29 -20.32 -0.32
CA LEU A 183 -0.15 -19.90 -1.65
C LEU A 183 0.89 -20.07 -2.73
N ASP A 184 2.19 -20.02 -2.42
CA ASP A 184 3.25 -20.14 -3.44
C ASP A 184 3.46 -21.61 -3.87
N GLN A 185 2.54 -22.11 -4.70
CA GLN A 185 2.42 -23.52 -5.10
C GLN A 185 2.40 -23.72 -6.63
N ALA A 186 2.59 -22.65 -7.39
CA ALA A 186 2.52 -22.62 -8.85
C ALA A 186 3.52 -23.61 -9.47
N THR A 187 3.04 -24.43 -10.38
CA THR A 187 3.90 -25.34 -11.15
C THR A 187 4.82 -24.56 -12.09
N PRO A 188 5.96 -25.13 -12.52
CA PRO A 188 6.83 -24.48 -13.51
C PRO A 188 6.10 -24.04 -14.79
N ASP A 189 5.11 -24.80 -15.25
CA ASP A 189 4.31 -24.45 -16.43
C ASP A 189 3.36 -23.27 -16.15
N GLN A 190 2.72 -23.22 -14.98
CA GLN A 190 1.94 -22.06 -14.56
C GLN A 190 2.80 -20.81 -14.43
N ILE A 191 3.99 -20.92 -13.81
CA ILE A 191 4.93 -19.80 -13.68
C ILE A 191 5.31 -19.26 -15.05
N LYS A 192 5.71 -20.15 -15.97
CA LYS A 192 6.06 -19.78 -17.34
C LYS A 192 4.90 -19.10 -18.06
N GLN A 193 3.69 -19.65 -17.96
CA GLN A 193 2.51 -19.10 -18.60
C GLN A 193 2.18 -17.71 -18.03
N TRP A 194 2.01 -17.61 -16.72
CA TRP A 194 1.61 -16.37 -16.05
C TRP A 194 2.61 -15.24 -16.26
N GLN A 195 3.91 -15.53 -16.27
CA GLN A 195 4.94 -14.52 -16.58
C GLN A 195 4.98 -14.11 -18.06
N SER A 196 4.39 -14.90 -18.96
CA SER A 196 4.28 -14.57 -20.38
C SER A 196 2.97 -13.85 -20.76
N ASP A 197 1.96 -13.91 -19.88
CA ASP A 197 0.68 -13.23 -20.09
C ASP A 197 0.87 -11.71 -20.16
N SER A 198 0.11 -11.06 -21.04
CA SER A 198 0.15 -9.60 -21.16
C SER A 198 -0.54 -8.92 -19.97
N LEU A 199 -0.15 -7.67 -19.67
CA LEU A 199 -0.83 -6.84 -18.67
C LEU A 199 -2.36 -6.78 -18.92
N MET A 200 -2.76 -6.67 -20.18
CA MET A 200 -4.16 -6.63 -20.57
C MET A 200 -4.88 -7.96 -20.34
N GLN A 201 -4.18 -9.10 -20.38
CA GLN A 201 -4.72 -10.40 -19.99
C GLN A 201 -5.01 -10.46 -18.49
N TRP A 202 -4.11 -9.95 -17.65
CA TRP A 202 -4.30 -9.95 -16.20
C TRP A 202 -5.54 -9.14 -15.79
N ILE A 203 -5.69 -7.97 -16.41
CA ILE A 203 -6.83 -7.07 -16.22
C ILE A 203 -8.14 -7.73 -16.70
N TRP A 204 -8.10 -8.44 -17.82
CA TRP A 204 -9.26 -9.16 -18.35
C TRP A 204 -9.84 -10.15 -17.36
N GLU A 205 -8.97 -10.93 -16.74
CA GLU A 205 -9.36 -11.99 -15.82
C GLU A 205 -10.09 -11.40 -14.62
N SER A 206 -9.58 -10.30 -14.06
CA SER A 206 -10.25 -9.57 -12.97
C SER A 206 -11.63 -9.07 -13.39
N TYR A 207 -11.76 -8.51 -14.59
CA TYR A 207 -13.05 -8.07 -15.14
C TYR A 207 -14.05 -9.23 -15.31
N GLN A 208 -13.59 -10.38 -15.82
CA GLN A 208 -14.42 -11.56 -15.98
C GLN A 208 -14.86 -12.13 -14.63
N ILE A 209 -13.98 -12.15 -13.64
CA ILE A 209 -14.30 -12.56 -12.27
C ILE A 209 -15.34 -11.60 -11.69
N ALA A 210 -15.09 -10.29 -11.69
CA ALA A 210 -16.01 -9.30 -11.15
C ALA A 210 -17.40 -9.38 -11.80
N THR A 211 -17.46 -9.58 -13.12
CA THR A 211 -18.72 -9.75 -13.86
C THR A 211 -19.55 -10.93 -13.34
N ARG A 212 -18.91 -12.07 -13.01
CA ARG A 212 -19.60 -13.21 -12.39
C ARG A 212 -20.08 -12.89 -10.98
N LEU A 213 -19.22 -12.27 -10.17
CA LEU A 213 -19.51 -11.95 -8.77
C LEU A 213 -20.69 -10.99 -8.59
N TYR A 214 -20.90 -10.06 -9.53
CA TYR A 214 -22.08 -9.18 -9.50
C TYR A 214 -23.42 -9.93 -9.63
N ALA A 215 -23.43 -11.15 -10.16
CA ALA A 215 -24.64 -11.97 -10.21
C ALA A 215 -24.95 -12.64 -8.86
N GLU A 216 -23.96 -12.76 -7.98
CA GLU A 216 -23.99 -13.61 -6.79
C GLU A 216 -24.31 -12.82 -5.50
N ALA A 217 -23.99 -11.52 -5.46
CA ALA A 217 -24.24 -10.67 -4.31
C ALA A 217 -25.02 -9.39 -4.68
N LYS A 218 -26.12 -9.14 -3.95
CA LYS A 218 -26.95 -7.94 -4.07
C LYS A 218 -26.88 -7.08 -2.79
N PRO A 219 -27.24 -5.79 -2.84
CA PRO A 219 -27.36 -4.98 -1.64
C PRO A 219 -28.27 -5.66 -0.59
N GLY A 220 -27.79 -5.75 0.66
CA GLY A 220 -28.46 -6.40 1.77
C GLY A 220 -28.20 -7.91 1.90
N SER A 221 -27.41 -8.52 1.01
CA SER A 221 -27.07 -9.95 1.10
C SER A 221 -26.39 -10.29 2.43
N LYS A 222 -26.75 -11.45 3.00
CA LYS A 222 -26.08 -12.05 4.15
C LYS A 222 -25.18 -13.17 3.66
N LEU A 223 -23.89 -12.93 3.68
CA LEU A 223 -22.84 -13.83 3.22
C LEU A 223 -22.19 -14.45 4.46
N GLY A 224 -21.85 -15.72 4.37
CA GLY A 224 -21.30 -16.49 5.49
C GLY A 224 -20.30 -17.53 5.03
N GLU A 225 -20.19 -18.62 5.79
CA GLU A 225 -19.20 -19.68 5.55
C GLU A 225 -19.28 -20.26 4.13
N GLU A 226 -20.48 -20.50 3.61
CA GLU A 226 -20.65 -21.04 2.25
C GLU A 226 -20.05 -20.12 1.20
N TYR A 227 -20.36 -18.82 1.25
CA TYR A 227 -19.79 -17.82 0.34
C TYR A 227 -18.25 -17.79 0.47
N TYR A 228 -17.72 -17.88 1.69
CA TYR A 228 -16.28 -17.93 1.91
C TYR A 228 -15.64 -19.15 1.25
N GLN A 229 -16.13 -20.35 1.51
CA GLN A 229 -15.58 -21.60 0.97
C GLN A 229 -15.64 -21.63 -0.57
N THR A 230 -16.69 -21.08 -1.17
CA THR A 230 -16.82 -20.99 -2.63
C THR A 230 -15.79 -20.04 -3.26
N HIS A 231 -15.41 -18.96 -2.57
CA HIS A 231 -14.67 -17.86 -3.19
C HIS A 231 -13.22 -17.72 -2.74
N ILE A 232 -12.83 -18.29 -1.59
CA ILE A 232 -11.47 -18.12 -1.07
C ILE A 232 -10.41 -18.66 -2.03
N GLY A 233 -10.70 -19.75 -2.74
CA GLY A 233 -9.81 -20.28 -3.78
C GLY A 233 -9.54 -19.31 -4.93
N ILE A 234 -10.52 -18.44 -5.28
CA ILE A 234 -10.32 -17.39 -6.28
C ILE A 234 -9.40 -16.30 -5.73
N VAL A 235 -9.62 -15.87 -4.47
CA VAL A 235 -8.76 -14.87 -3.81
C VAL A 235 -7.31 -15.36 -3.77
N ASP A 236 -7.11 -16.59 -3.31
CA ASP A 236 -5.81 -17.25 -3.21
C ASP A 236 -5.10 -17.34 -4.57
N GLU A 237 -5.81 -17.80 -5.62
CA GLU A 237 -5.26 -17.86 -6.98
C GLU A 237 -4.89 -16.47 -7.51
N ARG A 238 -5.70 -15.44 -7.26
CA ARG A 238 -5.39 -14.08 -7.73
C ARG A 238 -4.20 -13.46 -7.01
N ILE A 239 -4.01 -13.74 -5.72
CA ILE A 239 -2.82 -13.31 -4.96
C ILE A 239 -1.56 -14.02 -5.50
N GLU A 240 -1.64 -15.33 -5.73
CA GLU A 240 -0.51 -16.10 -6.27
C GLU A 240 -0.14 -15.62 -7.68
N GLN A 241 -1.12 -15.50 -8.59
CA GLN A 241 -0.93 -14.98 -9.95
C GLN A 241 -0.28 -13.60 -9.93
N ALA A 242 -0.76 -12.69 -9.06
CA ALA A 242 -0.17 -11.37 -8.91
C ALA A 242 1.30 -11.43 -8.51
N GLY A 243 1.66 -12.27 -7.54
CA GLY A 243 3.05 -12.43 -7.10
C GLY A 243 3.97 -12.96 -8.20
N ILE A 244 3.54 -14.01 -8.89
CA ILE A 244 4.30 -14.61 -10.00
C ILE A 244 4.46 -13.64 -11.18
N ARG A 245 3.40 -12.89 -11.53
CA ARG A 245 3.40 -11.89 -12.60
C ARG A 245 4.23 -10.66 -12.24
N LEU A 246 4.17 -10.20 -10.99
CA LEU A 246 5.03 -9.13 -10.48
C LEU A 246 6.51 -9.53 -10.60
N ALA A 247 6.86 -10.77 -10.21
CA ALA A 247 8.23 -11.27 -10.38
C ALA A 247 8.66 -11.28 -11.85
N GLY A 248 7.81 -11.81 -12.75
CA GLY A 248 8.09 -11.81 -14.19
C GLY A 248 8.32 -10.41 -14.76
N LEU A 249 7.47 -9.46 -14.39
CA LEU A 249 7.58 -8.06 -14.78
C LEU A 249 8.89 -7.43 -14.29
N LEU A 250 9.21 -7.56 -13.01
CA LEU A 250 10.45 -7.02 -12.43
C LEU A 250 11.70 -7.70 -13.02
N ASN A 251 11.63 -9.01 -13.28
CA ASN A 251 12.71 -9.75 -13.93
C ASN A 251 13.00 -9.20 -15.33
N GLU A 252 11.98 -8.94 -16.14
CA GLU A 252 12.18 -8.37 -17.47
C GLU A 252 12.65 -6.91 -17.40
N LEU A 253 12.10 -6.11 -16.48
CA LEU A 253 12.50 -4.71 -16.29
C LEU A 253 13.98 -4.56 -15.92
N PHE A 254 14.50 -5.47 -15.09
CA PHE A 254 15.88 -5.40 -14.59
C PHE A 254 16.87 -6.29 -15.33
N LYS A 255 16.43 -7.06 -16.34
CA LYS A 255 17.25 -8.01 -17.10
C LYS A 255 18.55 -7.45 -17.64
N ASN A 256 18.51 -6.21 -18.14
CA ASN A 256 19.66 -5.53 -18.76
C ASN A 256 20.11 -4.31 -17.95
N VAL A 257 19.67 -4.16 -16.70
CA VAL A 257 20.03 -3.00 -15.90
C VAL A 257 21.41 -3.22 -15.28
N GLU A 258 22.37 -2.38 -15.66
CA GLU A 258 23.66 -2.33 -14.99
C GLU A 258 23.46 -1.78 -13.57
N VAL A 259 23.52 -2.64 -12.55
CA VAL A 259 23.37 -2.25 -11.13
C VAL A 259 24.31 -1.10 -10.73
N ALA A 260 25.51 -1.01 -11.35
CA ALA A 260 26.44 0.08 -11.13
C ALA A 260 25.85 1.46 -11.50
N SER A 261 25.01 1.54 -12.54
CA SER A 261 24.32 2.77 -12.94
C SER A 261 23.25 3.20 -11.92
N LEU A 262 22.55 2.23 -11.30
CA LEU A 262 21.59 2.52 -10.22
C LEU A 262 22.29 3.04 -8.96
N LYS A 263 23.48 2.52 -8.66
CA LYS A 263 24.33 2.96 -7.53
C LYS A 263 24.92 4.36 -7.76
N ALA A 264 25.38 4.67 -8.98
CA ALA A 264 25.89 6.00 -9.31
C ALA A 264 24.83 7.09 -9.14
N ASN A 265 23.58 6.83 -9.57
CA ASN A 265 22.46 7.75 -9.38
C ASN A 265 22.04 7.88 -7.90
N ALA A 266 22.24 6.83 -7.08
CA ALA A 266 22.01 6.90 -5.64
C ALA A 266 23.03 7.82 -4.94
N ILE A 267 24.29 7.81 -5.39
CA ILE A 267 25.38 8.62 -4.83
C ILE A 267 25.15 10.12 -5.11
N ASP A 268 24.66 10.48 -6.30
CA ASP A 268 24.36 11.87 -6.64
C ASP A 268 23.22 12.44 -5.79
N SER A 269 22.19 11.63 -5.50
CA SER A 269 21.09 12.02 -4.60
C SER A 269 21.48 12.08 -3.11
N THR A 270 22.36 11.17 -2.65
CA THR A 270 22.81 11.14 -1.24
C THR A 270 23.87 12.19 -0.93
N SER A 271 24.49 12.81 -1.94
CA SER A 271 25.45 13.91 -1.74
C SER A 271 24.79 15.22 -1.30
N LYS A 272 23.48 15.40 -1.52
CA LYS A 272 22.76 16.61 -1.08
C LYS A 272 22.27 16.56 0.38
N ASP A 273 22.11 15.38 0.96
CA ASP A 273 21.56 15.20 2.32
C ASP A 273 22.60 14.84 3.39
N LYS A 274 23.84 14.49 3.01
CA LYS A 274 24.84 13.97 3.98
C LYS A 274 25.52 15.01 4.88
N ASP A 275 25.30 16.31 4.67
CA ASP A 275 25.95 17.38 5.45
C ASP A 275 25.00 18.22 6.32
N GLN A 276 23.72 17.88 6.43
CA GLN A 276 22.84 18.53 7.41
C GLN A 276 22.81 17.72 8.71
N ILE A 277 23.61 18.15 9.69
CA ILE A 277 23.41 17.74 11.08
C ILE A 277 21.97 18.09 11.46
N ALA A 278 21.15 17.09 11.75
CA ALA A 278 19.75 17.27 12.09
C ALA A 278 19.64 18.22 13.30
N ARG A 279 19.02 19.38 13.08
CA ARG A 279 18.86 20.43 14.10
C ARG A 279 17.79 20.00 15.10
N TYR A 280 18.05 20.22 16.39
CA TYR A 280 17.02 20.10 17.41
C TYR A 280 15.97 21.22 17.29
N ILE A 281 14.70 20.86 17.37
CA ILE A 281 13.58 21.80 17.47
C ILE A 281 12.59 21.37 18.57
N GLU A 282 11.95 22.37 19.17
CA GLU A 282 10.83 22.16 20.09
C GLU A 282 9.62 21.58 19.35
N LEU A 283 8.96 20.59 19.95
CA LEU A 283 7.84 19.89 19.32
C LEU A 283 6.68 20.83 18.95
N LYS A 284 6.44 21.87 19.75
CA LYS A 284 5.42 22.90 19.46
C LYS A 284 5.67 23.68 18.18
N ASP A 285 6.91 23.70 17.69
CA ASP A 285 7.33 24.41 16.50
C ASP A 285 7.42 23.48 15.27
N ILE A 286 7.17 22.17 15.42
CA ILE A 286 7.33 21.15 14.37
C ILE A 286 6.60 21.49 13.05
N SER A 287 5.42 22.12 13.13
CA SER A 287 4.64 22.51 11.95
C SER A 287 5.27 23.62 11.11
N LYS A 288 6.26 24.33 11.66
CA LYS A 288 7.00 25.40 10.94
C LYS A 288 8.20 24.86 10.16
N HIS A 289 8.55 23.59 10.36
CA HIS A 289 9.77 22.95 9.83
C HIS A 289 9.45 21.88 8.78
N LEU A 290 8.41 22.08 7.98
CA LEU A 290 8.05 21.15 6.91
C LEU A 290 9.18 21.04 5.88
N ASN A 291 9.47 19.80 5.47
CA ASN A 291 10.56 19.38 4.59
C ASN A 291 11.98 19.52 5.17
N GLU A 292 12.13 19.86 6.45
CA GLU A 292 13.42 19.88 7.14
C GLU A 292 13.67 18.54 7.85
N THR A 293 14.93 18.10 7.90
CA THR A 293 15.36 16.99 8.75
C THR A 293 15.72 17.52 10.12
N VAL A 294 14.99 17.07 11.14
CA VAL A 294 15.06 17.62 12.50
C VAL A 294 15.18 16.51 13.54
N VAL A 295 15.64 16.88 14.73
CA VAL A 295 15.46 16.10 15.96
C VAL A 295 14.42 16.81 16.81
N THR A 296 13.41 16.10 17.29
CA THR A 296 12.46 16.64 18.26
C THR A 296 12.16 15.64 19.36
N LYS A 297 11.65 16.13 20.49
CA LYS A 297 11.34 15.33 21.67
C LYS A 297 9.90 15.51 22.07
N GLY A 298 9.26 14.46 22.58
CA GLY A 298 7.88 14.55 23.02
C GLY A 298 7.42 13.35 23.83
N GLU A 299 6.34 13.55 24.56
CA GLU A 299 5.62 12.47 25.22
C GLU A 299 4.73 11.75 24.22
N VAL A 300 4.80 10.42 24.22
CA VAL A 300 3.93 9.54 23.44
C VAL A 300 2.56 9.47 24.07
N SER A 301 1.59 10.12 23.42
CA SER A 301 0.22 10.22 23.91
C SER A 301 -0.71 9.18 23.30
N GLY A 302 -0.35 8.54 22.20
CA GLY A 302 -1.21 7.52 21.59
C GLY A 302 -0.49 6.65 20.57
N ARG A 303 -1.03 5.46 20.34
CA ARG A 303 -0.51 4.49 19.37
C ARG A 303 -1.66 3.85 18.60
N ARG A 304 -1.49 3.67 17.28
CA ARG A 304 -2.41 2.89 16.44
C ARG A 304 -1.63 2.00 15.49
N ASP A 305 -1.85 0.69 15.61
CA ASP A 305 -1.30 -0.30 14.69
C ASP A 305 -2.17 -0.36 13.43
N MET A 306 -1.55 -0.18 12.26
CA MET A 306 -2.20 -0.14 10.97
C MET A 306 -1.84 -1.36 10.11
N GLY A 307 -1.14 -2.35 10.66
CA GLY A 307 -0.63 -3.49 9.90
C GLY A 307 0.72 -3.18 9.27
N SER A 308 0.78 -2.38 8.20
CA SER A 308 2.03 -1.99 7.50
C SER A 308 2.93 -1.12 8.36
N PHE A 309 2.36 -0.22 9.14
CA PHE A 309 3.06 0.73 10.00
C PHE A 309 2.34 0.88 11.34
N VAL A 310 3.01 1.54 12.28
CA VAL A 310 2.40 1.97 13.54
C VAL A 310 2.47 3.48 13.65
N LEU A 311 1.33 4.13 13.87
CA LEU A 311 1.28 5.56 14.17
C LEU A 311 1.49 5.77 15.66
N VAL A 312 2.38 6.68 16.01
CA VAL A 312 2.70 7.11 17.37
C VAL A 312 2.52 8.62 17.46
N ASN A 313 1.59 9.08 18.29
CA ASN A 313 1.29 10.51 18.41
C ASN A 313 2.13 11.13 19.53
N LEU A 314 2.71 12.30 19.25
CA LEU A 314 3.47 13.11 20.20
C LEU A 314 2.76 14.43 20.49
N GLY A 315 2.79 14.82 21.77
CA GLY A 315 2.28 16.13 22.23
C GLY A 315 0.75 16.24 22.22
N GLY A 316 0.04 15.12 22.30
CA GLY A 316 -1.42 15.05 22.32
C GLY A 316 -1.97 13.78 21.67
N GLU A 317 -3.18 13.36 22.05
CA GLU A 317 -3.89 12.29 21.35
C GLU A 317 -4.47 12.77 20.02
N TYR A 318 -4.76 11.84 19.11
CA TYR A 318 -5.51 12.17 17.89
C TYR A 318 -6.91 12.71 18.24
N PRO A 319 -7.40 13.81 17.60
CA PRO A 319 -6.79 14.54 16.49
C PRO A 319 -6.01 15.81 16.91
N ASN A 320 -5.59 15.95 18.16
CA ASN A 320 -4.93 17.15 18.69
C ASN A 320 -3.41 17.02 18.84
N GLN A 321 -2.81 15.94 18.33
CA GLN A 321 -1.37 15.71 18.39
C GLN A 321 -0.59 16.76 17.59
N LEU A 322 0.60 17.12 18.07
CA LEU A 322 1.50 18.05 17.38
C LEU A 322 2.27 17.37 16.25
N LEU A 323 2.64 16.10 16.45
CA LEU A 323 3.39 15.29 15.50
C LEU A 323 2.86 13.86 15.51
N THR A 324 2.78 13.27 14.32
CA THR A 324 2.60 11.82 14.15
C THR A 324 3.94 11.20 13.74
N VAL A 325 4.41 10.19 14.45
CA VAL A 325 5.58 9.39 14.06
C VAL A 325 5.07 8.08 13.48
N MET A 326 5.33 7.86 12.19
CA MET A 326 4.97 6.65 11.48
C MET A 326 6.14 5.66 11.50
N LEU A 327 6.01 4.61 12.30
CA LEU A 327 7.01 3.53 12.39
C LEU A 327 6.80 2.50 11.29
N ARG A 328 7.83 2.25 10.50
CA ARG A 328 7.90 1.26 9.41
C ARG A 328 9.08 0.32 9.56
N GLY A 329 9.05 -0.81 8.87
CA GLY A 329 10.15 -1.78 8.86
C GLY A 329 10.57 -2.18 10.28
N GLU A 330 11.87 -2.16 10.54
CA GLU A 330 12.47 -2.56 11.82
C GLU A 330 11.98 -1.70 12.99
N SER A 331 11.75 -0.40 12.78
CA SER A 331 11.31 0.52 13.84
C SER A 331 9.95 0.16 14.46
N LYS A 332 9.11 -0.63 13.76
CA LYS A 332 7.82 -1.10 14.30
C LYS A 332 7.99 -1.95 15.56
N SER A 333 9.12 -2.64 15.71
CA SER A 333 9.43 -3.44 16.89
C SER A 333 9.39 -2.59 18.18
N LEU A 334 9.79 -1.32 18.10
CA LEU A 334 9.78 -0.39 19.23
C LEU A 334 8.36 -0.01 19.68
N ALA A 335 7.37 -0.12 18.81
CA ALA A 335 6.06 0.50 19.00
C ALA A 335 5.37 0.17 20.34
N LYS A 336 5.55 -1.06 20.84
CA LYS A 336 4.96 -1.47 22.13
C LYS A 336 5.65 -0.81 23.33
N GLU A 337 6.93 -0.48 23.21
CA GLU A 337 7.76 0.05 24.29
C GLU A 337 7.63 1.58 24.44
N LEU A 338 7.17 2.27 23.40
CA LEU A 338 7.08 3.73 23.37
C LEU A 338 5.87 4.31 24.13
N THR A 339 4.85 3.50 24.44
CA THR A 339 3.59 4.02 25.02
C THR A 339 3.82 4.65 26.39
N GLY A 340 3.42 5.92 26.57
CA GLY A 340 3.62 6.67 27.81
C GLY A 340 5.08 7.02 28.11
N LYS A 341 5.97 6.93 27.10
CA LYS A 341 7.37 7.33 27.23
C LYS A 341 7.60 8.72 26.66
N TYR A 342 8.63 9.39 27.20
CA TYR A 342 9.22 10.56 26.57
C TYR A 342 10.29 10.07 25.58
N ILE A 343 10.23 10.51 24.34
CA ILE A 343 11.11 10.01 23.28
C ILE A 343 11.78 11.16 22.53
N SER A 344 12.96 10.89 21.98
CA SER A 344 13.56 11.67 20.90
C SER A 344 13.28 10.96 19.58
N VAL A 345 12.93 11.72 18.55
CA VAL A 345 12.77 11.23 17.18
C VAL A 345 13.55 12.13 16.22
N GLU A 346 14.29 11.51 15.31
CA GLU A 346 14.97 12.18 14.21
C GLU A 346 14.33 11.80 12.88
N GLY A 347 14.07 12.79 12.02
CA GLY A 347 13.67 12.53 10.65
C GLY A 347 13.18 13.77 9.92
N LYS A 348 12.85 13.59 8.65
CA LYS A 348 12.27 14.64 7.80
C LYS A 348 10.81 14.86 8.18
N VAL A 349 10.45 16.11 8.48
CA VAL A 349 9.05 16.48 8.74
C VAL A 349 8.33 16.61 7.41
N ILE A 350 7.23 15.89 7.22
CA ILE A 350 6.36 15.99 6.05
C ILE A 350 4.98 16.50 6.46
N ASP A 351 4.28 17.11 5.51
CA ASP A 351 2.85 17.38 5.68
C ASP A 351 2.06 16.16 5.23
N TYR A 352 1.25 15.61 6.14
CA TYR A 352 0.28 14.56 5.82
C TYR A 352 -1.12 15.03 6.21
N LYS A 353 -1.92 15.36 5.20
CA LYS A 353 -3.31 15.83 5.37
C LYS A 353 -3.41 17.02 6.34
N GLY A 354 -2.49 17.98 6.21
CA GLY A 354 -2.45 19.17 7.05
C GLY A 354 -1.88 18.95 8.45
N LYS A 355 -1.19 17.83 8.69
CA LYS A 355 -0.53 17.52 9.96
C LYS A 355 0.94 17.14 9.77
N PRO A 356 1.83 17.59 10.67
CA PRO A 356 3.21 17.14 10.68
C PRO A 356 3.32 15.64 10.93
N GLU A 357 4.10 14.96 10.09
CA GLU A 357 4.45 13.55 10.24
C GLU A 357 5.97 13.34 10.06
N ILE A 358 6.54 12.40 10.80
CA ILE A 358 7.90 11.87 10.55
C ILE A 358 7.77 10.37 10.30
N VAL A 359 8.28 9.91 9.16
CA VAL A 359 8.38 8.47 8.86
C VAL A 359 9.74 7.96 9.34
N VAL A 360 9.71 6.94 10.21
CA VAL A 360 10.90 6.29 10.74
C VAL A 360 10.94 4.85 10.29
N THR A 361 12.04 4.42 9.69
CA THR A 361 12.30 3.02 9.31
C THR A 361 13.34 2.36 10.21
N GLU A 362 14.32 3.13 10.69
CA GLU A 362 15.46 2.66 11.48
C GLU A 362 15.23 2.85 12.98
N VAL A 363 15.53 1.82 13.78
CA VAL A 363 15.45 1.86 15.25
C VAL A 363 16.31 2.98 15.84
N ALA A 364 17.49 3.23 15.26
CA ALA A 364 18.46 4.21 15.76
C ALA A 364 17.97 5.67 15.72
N LYS A 365 16.91 5.96 14.95
CA LYS A 365 16.32 7.31 14.85
C LYS A 365 15.33 7.63 15.96
N ILE A 366 15.10 6.68 16.88
CA ILE A 366 14.26 6.86 18.05
C ILE A 366 15.07 6.50 19.30
N SER A 367 14.94 7.32 20.34
CA SER A 367 15.52 7.04 21.65
C SER A 367 14.50 7.29 22.74
N ILE A 368 14.34 6.34 23.66
CA ILE A 368 13.54 6.53 24.87
C ILE A 368 14.38 7.34 25.86
N LEU A 369 13.82 8.45 26.32
CA LEU A 369 14.45 9.36 27.27
C LEU A 369 13.90 9.14 28.69
N PRO A 370 14.64 9.53 29.73
CA PRO A 370 14.05 9.77 31.04
C PRO A 370 12.88 10.75 30.93
N SER A 371 11.87 10.61 31.79
CA SER A 371 10.71 11.53 31.80
C SER A 371 11.16 12.98 31.89
N ALA A 372 10.42 13.90 31.24
CA ALA A 372 10.76 15.32 31.13
C ALA A 372 11.06 16.04 32.46
N GLU A 373 10.71 15.45 33.60
CA GLU A 373 11.03 15.95 34.95
C GLU A 373 12.52 15.88 35.34
N SER A 374 13.42 15.28 34.55
CA SER A 374 14.86 15.20 34.90
C SER A 374 15.74 16.32 34.34
N ASP A 375 15.29 17.11 33.37
CA ASP A 375 16.12 18.13 32.69
C ASP A 375 16.04 19.52 33.36
N GLY A 376 15.47 19.59 34.57
CA GLY A 376 15.34 20.81 35.37
C GLY A 376 15.96 20.70 36.76
N LYS A 377 17.29 20.56 36.84
CA LYS A 377 18.07 20.98 38.02
C LYS A 377 19.43 21.53 37.62
#